data_AF-A0A142XGT1-F1
#
_entry.id   AF-A0A142XGT1-F1
#
_cell.length_a   1.000
_cell.length_b   1.000
_cell.length_c   1.000
_cell.angle_alpha   90.00
_cell.angle_beta   90.00
_cell.angle_gamma   90.00
#
_symmetry.space_group_name_H-M   'P 1'
#
loop_
_entity.id
_entity.type
_entity.pdbx_description
1 polymer ?
#
loop_
_entity_poly.entity_id
_entity_poly.type
_entity_poly.pdbx_seq_one_letter_code
_entity_poly.pdbx_strand_id
1 'polypeptide(L)' 'MVRNVCRWAVTITANAKDGFKIHTRRWVVERTFGWFVRYRRLMVDYEYHTETTEAVIQAAMIHRMLRRLHPNP' A
#
# COMPACT_ATOMS: atom_id res chain seq x y z
N MET A 1 -16.33 10.10 1.87
CA MET A 1 -16.64 9.01 0.93
C MET A 1 -16.12 7.63 1.39
N VAL A 2 -14.88 7.51 1.90
CA VAL A 2 -14.25 6.22 2.29
C VAL A 2 -15.02 5.38 3.32
N ARG A 3 -15.70 5.99 4.31
CA ARG A 3 -16.44 5.25 5.37
C ARG A 3 -17.65 4.46 4.86
N ASN A 4 -18.23 4.84 3.73
CA ASN A 4 -19.50 4.25 3.26
C ASN A 4 -19.30 3.08 2.28
N VAL A 5 -18.09 2.91 1.74
CA VAL A 5 -17.76 1.83 0.79
C VAL A 5 -16.96 0.73 1.48
N CYS A 6 -16.02 1.12 2.33
CA CYS A 6 -15.18 0.20 3.07
C CYS A 6 -15.64 0.12 4.51
N ARG A 7 -15.96 -1.10 5.00
CA ARG A 7 -16.38 -1.37 6.39
C ARG A 7 -15.24 -1.20 7.42
N TRP A 8 -14.21 -0.43 7.08
CA TRP A 8 -13.10 -0.05 7.92
C TRP A 8 -13.03 1.47 8.04
N ALA A 9 -12.76 1.95 9.24
CA ALA A 9 -12.52 3.37 9.49
C ALA A 9 -11.02 3.66 9.34
N VAL A 10 -10.62 4.33 8.26
CA VAL A 10 -9.30 4.98 8.23
C VAL A 10 -9.41 6.28 9.00
N THR A 11 -8.76 6.30 10.16
CA THR A 11 -8.56 7.50 10.96
C THR A 11 -7.15 8.01 10.67
N ILE A 12 -7.04 9.10 9.92
CA ILE A 12 -5.77 9.79 9.73
C ILE A 12 -5.36 10.31 11.12
N THR A 13 -4.30 9.76 11.69
CA THR A 13 -3.78 10.10 13.02
C THR A 13 -3.03 11.45 12.99
N ALA A 14 -3.55 12.44 12.27
CA ALA A 14 -3.01 13.81 12.30
C ALA A 14 -3.37 14.51 13.62
N ASN A 15 -4.40 14.02 14.33
CA ASN A 15 -4.84 14.55 15.62
C ASN A 15 -4.47 13.61 16.78
N ALA A 16 -3.23 13.11 16.82
CA ALA A 16 -2.74 12.57 18.09
C ALA A 16 -2.48 13.77 19.02
N LYS A 17 -3.46 14.09 19.87
CA LYS A 17 -3.30 15.08 20.95
C LYS A 17 -2.06 14.78 21.83
N ASP A 18 -1.62 13.52 21.81
CA ASP A 18 -0.51 12.98 22.61
C ASP A 18 0.82 12.78 21.84
N GLY A 19 0.95 13.33 20.62
CA GLY A 19 2.18 13.21 19.83
C GLY A 19 2.33 11.90 19.03
N PHE A 20 3.52 11.59 18.53
CA PHE A 20 3.75 10.42 17.67
C PHE A 20 3.60 9.11 18.45
N LYS A 21 2.53 8.36 18.18
CA LYS A 21 2.30 7.03 18.75
C LYS A 21 2.95 5.94 17.90
N ILE A 22 3.84 5.16 18.51
CA ILE A 22 4.44 3.99 17.86
C ILE A 22 3.36 2.90 17.72
N HIS A 23 3.08 2.49 16.48
CA HIS A 23 2.24 1.33 16.21
C HIS A 23 3.14 0.15 15.83
N THR A 24 3.07 -0.94 16.59
CA THR A 24 3.99 -2.11 16.52
C THR A 24 4.14 -2.72 15.13
N ARG A 25 3.15 -2.57 14.24
CA ARG A 25 3.14 -3.15 12.89
C ARG A 25 3.14 -2.12 11.75
N ARG A 26 3.32 -0.83 12.06
CA ARG A 26 3.31 0.26 11.07
C ARG A 26 4.31 0.03 9.94
N TRP A 27 5.50 -0.44 10.30
CA TRP A 27 6.57 -0.72 9.35
C TRP A 27 6.17 -1.75 8.29
N VAL A 28 5.27 -2.69 8.58
CA VAL A 28 4.83 -3.72 7.61
C VAL A 28 4.07 -3.07 6.47
N VAL A 29 3.19 -2.13 6.81
CA VAL A 29 2.38 -1.37 5.86
C VAL A 29 3.26 -0.41 5.07
N GLU A 30 4.09 0.38 5.76
CA GLU A 30 5.01 1.33 5.12
C GLU A 30 5.99 0.64 4.17
N ARG A 31 6.51 -0.53 4.56
CA ARG A 31 7.40 -1.33 3.71
C ARG A 31 6.69 -1.83 2.45
N THR A 32 5.39 -2.13 2.53
CA THR A 32 4.60 -2.52 1.37
C THR A 32 4.51 -1.38 0.35
N PHE A 33 4.21 -0.17 0.82
CA PHE A 33 4.23 1.03 -0.01
C PHE A 33 5.63 1.34 -0.55
N GLY A 34 6.68 1.14 0.26
CA GLY A 34 8.07 1.30 -0.20
C GLY A 34 8.46 0.38 -1.36
N TRP A 35 7.88 -0.83 -1.44
CA TRP A 35 8.09 -1.69 -2.62
C TRP A 35 7.39 -1.18 -3.87
N PHE A 36 6.22 -0.56 -3.73
CA PHE A 36 5.47 -0.01 -4.85
C PHE A 36 6.18 1.18 -5.51
N VAL A 37 6.99 1.94 -4.78
CA VAL A 37 7.82 3.02 -5.35
C VAL A 37 8.76 2.52 -6.46
N ARG A 38 9.15 1.24 -6.45
CA ARG A 38 9.99 0.66 -7.52
C ARG A 38 9.22 0.42 -8.82
N TYR A 39 7.90 0.49 -8.80
CA TYR A 39 7.03 0.35 -9.97
C TYR A 39 6.58 1.75 -10.40
N ARG A 40 7.11 2.24 -11.52
CA ARG A 40 6.85 3.60 -12.03
C ARG A 40 5.35 3.95 -12.10
N ARG A 41 4.50 2.97 -12.48
CA ARG A 41 3.04 3.14 -12.58
C ARG A 41 2.33 3.32 -11.23
N LEU A 42 2.95 2.91 -10.12
CA LEU A 42 2.37 3.01 -8.77
C LEU A 42 2.93 4.21 -7.98
N MET A 43 3.87 4.97 -8.55
CA MET A 43 4.42 6.16 -7.90
C MET A 43 3.38 7.29 -7.82
N VAL A 44 2.60 7.47 -8.89
CA VAL A 44 1.49 8.40 -8.98
C VAL A 44 0.37 7.69 -9.73
N ASP A 45 -0.85 7.74 -9.19
CA ASP A 45 -2.02 7.15 -9.82
C ASP A 45 -2.52 8.07 -10.95
N TYR A 46 -2.30 7.64 -12.19
CA TYR A 46 -2.74 8.35 -13.40
C TYR A 46 -3.92 7.65 -14.07
N GLU A 47 -4.36 6.51 -13.55
CA GLU A 47 -5.40 5.72 -14.19
C GLU A 47 -6.78 6.32 -13.90
N TYR A 48 -7.65 6.32 -14.91
CA TYR A 48 -9.02 6.83 -14.75
C TYR A 48 -9.91 5.88 -13.93
N HIS A 49 -9.66 4.58 -14.05
CA HIS A 49 -10.46 3.54 -13.41
C HIS A 49 -9.68 2.91 -12.25
N THR A 50 -10.33 2.81 -11.10
CA THR A 50 -9.74 2.20 -9.90
C THR A 50 -9.37 0.73 -10.09
N GLU A 51 -10.11 0.03 -10.95
CA GLU A 51 -9.85 -1.37 -11.32
C GLU A 51 -8.49 -1.56 -11.98
N THR A 52 -8.05 -0.60 -12.80
CA THR A 52 -6.75 -0.64 -13.45
C THR A 52 -5.64 -0.52 -12.42
N THR A 53 -5.74 0.46 -11.52
CA THR A 53 -4.76 0.67 -10.44
C THR A 53 -4.71 -0.55 -9.52
N GLU A 54 -5.87 -1.14 -9.20
CA GLU A 54 -5.96 -2.37 -8.42
C GLU A 54 -5.23 -3.54 -9.10
N ALA A 55 -5.47 -3.76 -10.40
CA ALA A 55 -4.80 -4.81 -11.16
C ALA A 55 -3.27 -4.62 -11.17
N VAL A 56 -2.77 -3.38 -11.28
CA VAL A 56 -1.33 -3.08 -11.23
C VAL A 56 -0.76 -3.38 -9.83
N ILE A 57 -1.48 -3.06 -8.75
CA ILE A 57 -1.09 -3.41 -7.37
C ILE A 57 -1.00 -4.93 -7.20
N GLN A 58 -2.00 -5.66 -7.68
CA GLN A 58 -2.02 -7.13 -7.62
C GLN A 58 -0.83 -7.72 -8.39
N ALA A 59 -0.57 -7.25 -9.62
CA ALA A 59 0.57 -7.68 -10.42
C ALA A 59 1.92 -7.40 -9.74
N ALA A 60 2.09 -6.23 -9.11
CA ALA A 60 3.29 -5.89 -8.36
C ALA A 60 3.51 -6.84 -7.17
N MET A 61 2.45 -7.21 -6.46
CA MET A 61 2.50 -8.17 -5.35
C MET A 61 2.84 -9.58 -5.82
N ILE A 62 2.22 -10.06 -6.91
CA ILE A 62 2.53 -11.37 -7.53
C ILE A 62 4.00 -11.43 -7.92
N HIS A 63 4.48 -10.45 -8.68
CA HIS A 63 5.87 -10.38 -9.10
C HIS A 63 6.83 -10.41 -7.90
N ARG A 64 6.45 -9.75 -6.80
CA ARG A 64 7.23 -9.76 -5.57
C ARG A 64 7.20 -11.09 -4.84
N MET A 65 6.08 -11.81 -4.84
CA MET A 65 5.99 -13.17 -4.29
C MET A 65 6.82 -14.16 -5.12
N LEU A 66 6.82 -14.04 -6.45
CA LEU A 66 7.64 -14.87 -7.33
C LEU A 66 9.13 -14.75 -7.01
N ARG A 67 9.65 -13.53 -6.83
CA ARG A 67 11.05 -13.30 -6.42
C ARG A 67 11.41 -13.87 -5.03
N ARG A 68 10.41 -14.12 -4.18
CA ARG A 68 10.62 -14.75 -2.87
C ARG A 68 10.60 -16.27 -2.97
N LEU A 69 9.76 -16.81 -3.85
CA LEU A 69 9.68 -18.25 -4.12
C LEU A 69 10.95 -18.75 -4.79
N HIS A 70 11.50 -17.97 -5.73
CA HIS A 70 12.76 -18.27 -6.39
C HIS A 70 13.67 -17.03 -6.35
N PRO A 71 14.45 -16.85 -5.27
CA PRO A 71 15.46 -15.80 -5.21
C PRO A 71 16.48 -16.04 -6.32
N ASN A 72 16.83 -15.02 -7.09
CA ASN A 72 18.00 -15.13 -7.95
C ASN A 72 19.24 -15.36 -7.04
N PRO A 73 20.09 -16.34 -7.37
CA PRO A 73 21.34 -16.57 -6.65
C PRO A 73 22.28 -15.35 -6.73
#